data_AF-A0A1H9KT99-F1
#
_entry.id   AF-A0A1H9KT99-F1
#
_cell.length_a   1.000
_cell.length_b   1.000
_cell.length_c   1.000
_cell.angle_alpha   90.00
_cell.angle_beta   90.00
_cell.angle_gamma   90.00
#
_symmetry.space_group_name_H-M   'P 1'
#
loop_
_entity.id
_entity.type
_entity.pdbx_description
1 polymer ?
#
loop_
_entity_poly.entity_id
_entity_poly.type
_entity_poly.pdbx_seq_one_letter_code
_entity_poly.pdbx_strand_id
1 'polypeptide(L)'
;MRARGVWLSAVVAVGVLVGGAEPAGAVGIADYSFATWNMQGANYQGVSKWGTDLDTMLGVVPLVQSYNVVALQEAGSLGDIDRGALAFPPRWACQHHVKGLRRARRCIWLIDVNGVTYPRTLYFVESEDRELGVGDQNRKDNLAFVVKHAAVDVVDWDYQPPVRSDEFHDGDRGLLQLTLADGTTIHTGHADASPPGANAAALVNKVRAANAGENWVLLGDFNIEPKYLRPLLGPGERLTATVERTMRPSRKVYDYMIWFDRRTAEVMTAKVVQDRVVNGNTILYRSDHHPVRFAKQN
;
A
#
# COMPACT_ATOMS: atom_id res chain seq x y z
N MET A 1 31.30 -67.25 38.74
CA MET A 1 31.77 -66.55 37.52
C MET A 1 30.59 -66.26 36.61
N ARG A 2 30.24 -64.98 36.41
CA ARG A 2 29.57 -64.42 35.22
C ARG A 2 29.34 -62.93 35.48
N ALA A 3 30.27 -62.10 35.00
CA ALA A 3 30.15 -60.65 35.00
C ALA A 3 29.22 -60.22 33.86
N ARG A 4 28.23 -59.37 34.16
CA ARG A 4 27.39 -58.71 33.15
C ARG A 4 27.97 -57.31 32.91
N GLY A 5 28.52 -57.10 31.72
CA GLY A 5 28.95 -55.78 31.25
C GLY A 5 27.76 -54.95 30.80
N VAL A 6 27.63 -53.76 31.38
CA VAL A 6 26.68 -52.72 30.94
C VAL A 6 27.42 -51.82 29.97
N TRP A 7 26.95 -51.77 28.72
CA TRP A 7 27.45 -50.85 27.70
C TRP A 7 26.64 -49.55 27.77
N LEU A 8 27.29 -48.46 28.18
CA LEU A 8 26.78 -47.10 27.98
C LEU A 8 27.16 -46.63 26.57
N SER A 9 26.17 -46.42 25.71
CA SER A 9 26.35 -45.70 24.45
C SER A 9 26.06 -44.23 24.68
N ALA A 10 27.11 -43.40 24.67
CA ALA A 10 26.98 -41.95 24.64
C ALA A 10 26.62 -41.49 23.23
N VAL A 11 25.41 -40.94 23.05
CA VAL A 11 25.01 -40.26 21.82
C VAL A 11 25.54 -38.83 21.90
N VAL A 12 26.57 -38.54 21.13
CA VAL A 12 27.06 -37.16 20.92
C VAL A 12 26.19 -36.52 19.84
N ALA A 13 25.30 -35.62 20.23
CA ALA A 13 24.56 -34.78 19.30
C ALA A 13 25.50 -33.69 18.77
N VAL A 14 25.98 -33.86 17.54
CA VAL A 14 26.70 -32.81 16.81
C VAL A 14 25.66 -31.83 16.28
N GLY A 15 25.46 -30.73 17.02
CA GLY A 15 24.68 -29.58 16.57
C GLY A 15 25.42 -28.87 15.45
N VAL A 16 25.10 -29.18 14.20
CA VAL A 16 25.53 -28.38 13.05
C VAL A 16 24.70 -27.11 13.03
N LEU A 17 25.25 -26.02 13.56
CA LEU A 17 24.76 -24.67 13.30
C LEU A 17 25.01 -24.36 11.82
N VAL A 18 24.02 -24.64 10.98
CA VAL A 18 23.99 -24.12 9.61
C VAL A 18 23.68 -22.62 9.73
N GLY A 19 24.72 -21.82 9.95
CA GLY A 19 24.68 -20.39 9.70
C GLY A 19 24.56 -20.18 8.21
N GLY A 20 23.33 -20.24 7.69
CA GLY A 20 23.03 -19.83 6.33
C GLY A 20 23.35 -18.35 6.21
N ALA A 21 24.50 -18.02 5.63
CA ALA A 21 24.75 -16.67 5.17
C ALA A 21 23.63 -16.32 4.17
N GLU A 22 22.83 -15.30 4.48
CA GLU A 22 21.87 -14.77 3.52
C GLU A 22 22.66 -14.39 2.25
N PRO A 23 22.19 -14.79 1.05
CA PRO A 23 22.92 -14.53 -0.18
C PRO A 23 23.17 -13.02 -0.32
N ALA A 24 24.43 -12.65 -0.54
CA ALA A 24 24.83 -11.29 -0.86
C ALA A 24 24.06 -10.83 -2.11
N GLY A 25 23.14 -9.88 -1.94
CA GLY A 25 22.23 -9.40 -3.00
C GLY A 25 20.73 -9.54 -2.68
N ALA A 26 20.35 -9.83 -1.43
CA ALA A 26 18.94 -9.84 -1.05
C ALA A 26 18.30 -8.45 -1.26
N VAL A 27 17.23 -8.40 -2.06
CA VAL A 27 16.47 -7.18 -2.34
C VAL A 27 15.88 -6.67 -1.02
N GLY A 28 16.23 -5.43 -0.66
CA GLY A 28 15.72 -4.73 0.51
C GLY A 28 14.46 -3.95 0.17
N ILE A 29 13.69 -3.57 1.20
CA ILE A 29 12.50 -2.72 1.00
C ILE A 29 12.88 -1.40 0.32
N ALA A 30 14.06 -0.87 0.63
CA ALA A 30 14.56 0.39 0.10
C ALA A 30 14.98 0.34 -1.37
N ASP A 31 15.07 -0.84 -1.99
CA ASP A 31 15.29 -0.96 -3.44
C ASP A 31 14.03 -0.65 -4.25
N TYR A 32 12.86 -0.61 -3.59
CA TYR A 32 11.60 -0.18 -4.17
C TYR A 32 11.32 1.29 -3.85
N SER A 33 10.73 1.99 -4.81
CA SER A 33 10.14 3.32 -4.61
C SER A 33 8.63 3.22 -4.44
N PHE A 34 8.11 3.90 -3.42
CA PHE A 34 6.70 3.86 -3.05
C PHE A 34 6.06 5.23 -3.15
N ALA A 35 4.75 5.26 -3.35
CA ALA A 35 3.92 6.40 -3.04
C ALA A 35 2.61 5.97 -2.39
N THR A 36 1.99 6.86 -1.61
CA THR A 36 0.62 6.70 -1.12
C THR A 36 -0.20 7.94 -1.41
N TRP A 37 -1.50 7.77 -1.64
CA TRP A 37 -2.43 8.88 -1.81
C TRP A 37 -3.86 8.49 -1.42
N ASN A 38 -4.44 9.22 -0.47
CA ASN A 38 -5.89 9.23 -0.27
C ASN A 38 -6.55 10.06 -1.39
N MET A 39 -7.21 9.37 -2.31
CA MET A 39 -7.81 9.97 -3.50
C MET A 39 -9.07 10.78 -3.18
N GLN A 40 -9.75 10.55 -2.06
CA GLN A 40 -11.09 11.07 -1.78
C GLN A 40 -12.10 10.78 -2.90
N GLY A 41 -12.16 9.52 -3.34
CA GLY A 41 -13.00 9.03 -4.41
C GLY A 41 -12.37 9.13 -5.80
N ALA A 42 -12.91 8.35 -6.74
CA ALA A 42 -12.39 8.20 -8.10
C ALA A 42 -12.60 9.42 -8.99
N ASN A 43 -13.48 10.35 -8.60
CA ASN A 43 -13.92 11.48 -9.43
C ASN A 43 -13.85 12.80 -8.66
N TYR A 44 -13.62 13.88 -9.39
CA TYR A 44 -13.75 15.26 -8.89
C TYR A 44 -14.44 16.12 -9.93
N GLN A 45 -15.58 16.73 -9.59
CA GLN A 45 -16.38 17.55 -10.51
C GLN A 45 -16.69 16.85 -11.85
N GLY A 46 -16.94 15.54 -11.81
CA GLY A 46 -17.23 14.73 -13.00
C GLY A 46 -16.03 14.26 -13.81
N VAL A 47 -14.80 14.60 -13.39
CA VAL A 47 -13.56 14.16 -14.04
C VAL A 47 -12.90 13.04 -13.24
N SER A 48 -12.49 11.98 -13.93
CA SER A 48 -11.89 10.80 -13.32
C SER A 48 -10.43 11.02 -12.95
N LYS A 49 -10.07 10.72 -11.71
CA LYS A 49 -8.69 10.75 -11.19
C LYS A 49 -7.86 9.55 -11.69
N TRP A 50 -8.51 8.53 -12.24
CA TRP A 50 -7.85 7.38 -12.89
C TRP A 50 -7.38 7.68 -14.32
N GLY A 51 -7.89 8.76 -14.94
CA GLY A 51 -7.62 9.13 -16.32
C GLY A 51 -6.24 9.77 -16.56
N THR A 52 -5.94 9.97 -17.85
CA THR A 52 -4.72 10.59 -18.38
C THR A 52 -4.91 12.04 -18.82
N ASP A 53 -6.14 12.58 -18.79
CA ASP A 53 -6.42 13.97 -19.17
C ASP A 53 -5.94 14.92 -18.07
N LEU A 54 -4.70 15.40 -18.24
CA LEU A 54 -3.95 16.17 -17.24
C LEU A 54 -4.00 17.69 -17.44
N ASP A 55 -4.78 18.19 -18.40
CA ASP A 55 -4.77 19.61 -18.78
C ASP A 55 -5.25 20.53 -17.64
N THR A 56 -6.06 20.02 -16.72
CA THR A 56 -6.69 20.81 -15.63
C THR A 56 -6.57 20.20 -14.23
N MET A 57 -6.10 18.95 -14.10
CA MET A 57 -5.87 18.29 -12.81
C MET A 57 -4.84 17.17 -12.87
N LEU A 58 -4.22 16.86 -11.72
CA LEU A 58 -3.38 15.66 -11.56
C LEU A 58 -4.22 14.50 -11.01
N GLY A 59 -4.10 13.35 -11.67
CA GLY A 59 -4.68 12.06 -11.24
C GLY A 59 -3.63 11.07 -10.75
N VAL A 60 -3.93 9.77 -10.88
CA VAL A 60 -3.03 8.67 -10.48
C VAL A 60 -1.82 8.54 -11.41
N VAL A 61 -1.96 8.92 -12.68
CA VAL A 61 -0.96 8.71 -13.75
C VAL A 61 0.46 9.23 -13.42
N PRO A 62 0.65 10.48 -12.96
CA PRO A 62 1.99 10.99 -12.63
C PRO A 62 2.71 10.18 -11.53
N LEU A 63 1.95 9.63 -10.56
CA LEU A 63 2.52 8.80 -9.49
C LEU A 63 3.00 7.47 -10.06
N VAL A 64 2.15 6.80 -10.83
CA VAL A 64 2.47 5.46 -11.34
C VAL A 64 3.55 5.50 -12.41
N GLN A 65 3.77 6.62 -13.10
CA GLN A 65 4.94 6.79 -13.97
C GLN A 65 6.26 6.80 -13.18
N SER A 66 6.24 7.34 -11.96
CA SER A 66 7.44 7.67 -11.18
C SER A 66 7.84 6.59 -10.16
N TYR A 67 6.87 5.83 -9.63
CA TYR A 67 7.10 4.92 -8.50
C TYR A 67 6.85 3.46 -8.86
N ASN A 68 7.50 2.55 -8.14
CA ASN A 68 7.35 1.11 -8.34
C ASN A 68 6.01 0.61 -7.81
N VAL A 69 5.58 1.11 -6.65
CA VAL A 69 4.32 0.74 -6.00
C VAL A 69 3.59 2.01 -5.55
N VAL A 70 2.33 2.16 -5.94
CA VAL A 70 1.47 3.27 -5.52
C VAL A 70 0.27 2.69 -4.76
N ALA A 71 0.19 3.00 -3.46
CA ALA A 71 -0.93 2.67 -2.59
C ALA A 71 -2.00 3.77 -2.66
N LEU A 72 -3.26 3.39 -2.82
CA LEU A 72 -4.37 4.32 -2.97
C LEU A 72 -5.46 4.00 -1.94
N GLN A 73 -5.86 5.03 -1.20
CA GLN A 73 -6.99 5.00 -0.28
C GLN A 73 -8.11 5.86 -0.87
N GLU A 74 -9.34 5.59 -0.45
CA GLU A 74 -10.53 6.15 -1.06
C GLU A 74 -10.54 6.06 -2.59
N ALA A 75 -10.14 4.90 -3.12
CA ALA A 75 -9.86 4.70 -4.54
C ALA A 75 -11.12 4.88 -5.43
N GLY A 76 -12.30 4.99 -4.82
CA GLY A 76 -13.56 5.16 -5.53
C GLY A 76 -13.96 3.92 -6.32
N SER A 77 -14.90 4.07 -7.25
CA SER A 77 -15.25 3.00 -8.19
C SER A 77 -14.36 3.01 -9.43
N LEU A 78 -14.24 1.85 -10.09
CA LEU A 78 -13.63 1.74 -11.42
C LEU A 78 -14.68 1.93 -12.54
N GLY A 79 -15.83 2.54 -12.26
CA GLY A 79 -16.94 2.65 -13.20
C GLY A 79 -16.61 3.39 -14.50
N ASP A 80 -15.71 4.38 -14.44
CA ASP A 80 -15.25 5.10 -15.64
C ASP A 80 -14.37 4.23 -16.55
N ILE A 81 -13.64 3.28 -15.95
CA ILE A 81 -12.89 2.26 -16.68
C ILE A 81 -13.88 1.27 -17.32
N ASP A 82 -14.87 0.80 -16.56
CA ASP A 82 -15.85 -0.20 -17.02
C ASP A 82 -16.74 0.31 -18.16
N ARG A 83 -17.15 1.58 -18.09
CA ARG A 83 -17.95 2.22 -19.15
C ARG A 83 -17.13 2.57 -20.39
N GLY A 84 -15.82 2.33 -20.39
CA GLY A 84 -14.93 2.82 -21.44
C GLY A 84 -14.89 4.33 -21.55
N ALA A 85 -15.31 5.07 -20.50
CA ALA A 85 -15.28 6.53 -20.49
C ALA A 85 -13.84 7.07 -20.50
N LEU A 86 -12.86 6.23 -20.15
CA LEU A 86 -11.43 6.48 -20.30
C LEU A 86 -10.84 5.89 -21.59
N ALA A 87 -11.64 5.40 -22.55
CA ALA A 87 -11.12 4.87 -23.80
C ALA A 87 -10.68 6.02 -24.72
N PHE A 88 -9.41 6.43 -24.67
CA PHE A 88 -8.49 6.41 -25.83
C PHE A 88 -7.10 7.07 -25.54
N PRO A 89 -6.08 6.25 -25.23
CA PRO A 89 -6.29 5.06 -24.44
C PRO A 89 -5.33 5.00 -23.25
N PRO A 90 -5.90 4.80 -22.06
CA PRO A 90 -5.43 3.73 -21.20
C PRO A 90 -6.02 2.39 -21.68
N ARG A 91 -5.16 1.41 -21.98
CA ARG A 91 -5.58 0.03 -22.32
C ARG A 91 -5.69 -0.79 -21.04
N TRP A 92 -6.91 -1.12 -20.66
CA TRP A 92 -7.22 -1.94 -19.48
C TRP A 92 -7.58 -3.37 -19.89
N ALA A 93 -7.08 -4.35 -19.14
CA ALA A 93 -7.55 -5.73 -19.21
C ALA A 93 -7.73 -6.25 -17.78
N CYS A 94 -8.98 -6.41 -17.35
CA CYS A 94 -9.33 -6.74 -15.96
C CYS A 94 -9.80 -8.18 -15.79
N GLN A 95 -9.31 -8.83 -14.75
CA GLN A 95 -9.81 -10.08 -14.20
C GLN A 95 -10.57 -9.78 -12.91
N HIS A 96 -11.72 -10.42 -12.73
CA HIS A 96 -12.51 -10.33 -11.50
C HIS A 96 -12.09 -11.42 -10.52
N HIS A 97 -12.04 -11.05 -9.25
CA HIS A 97 -11.63 -11.90 -8.15
C HIS A 97 -12.56 -11.68 -6.94
N VAL A 98 -12.43 -12.57 -5.97
CA VAL A 98 -12.95 -12.37 -4.62
C VAL A 98 -11.78 -12.50 -3.65
N LYS A 99 -11.59 -11.53 -2.77
CA LYS A 99 -10.52 -11.48 -1.76
C LYS A 99 -11.12 -11.04 -0.43
N GLY A 100 -10.86 -11.76 0.65
CA GLY A 100 -11.49 -11.49 1.96
C GLY A 100 -13.02 -11.35 1.91
N LEU A 101 -13.70 -12.18 1.11
CA LEU A 101 -15.15 -12.11 0.83
C LEU A 101 -15.64 -10.81 0.16
N ARG A 102 -14.72 -9.99 -0.35
CA ARG A 102 -15.02 -8.77 -1.10
C ARG A 102 -14.76 -8.94 -2.59
N ARG A 103 -15.51 -8.20 -3.40
CA ARG A 103 -15.26 -8.11 -4.84
C ARG A 103 -13.91 -7.44 -5.05
N ALA A 104 -13.12 -8.01 -5.93
CA ALA A 104 -11.78 -7.52 -6.19
C ALA A 104 -11.45 -7.65 -7.67
N ARG A 105 -10.46 -6.89 -8.14
CA ARG A 105 -10.04 -6.88 -9.54
C ARG A 105 -8.54 -6.79 -9.65
N ARG A 106 -8.00 -7.51 -10.62
CA ARG A 106 -6.63 -7.35 -11.09
C ARG A 106 -6.70 -6.86 -12.53
N CYS A 107 -6.14 -5.70 -12.82
CA CYS A 107 -6.16 -5.15 -14.16
C CYS A 107 -4.75 -4.88 -14.66
N ILE A 108 -4.44 -5.36 -15.86
CA ILE A 108 -3.31 -4.83 -16.63
C ILE A 108 -3.74 -3.46 -17.14
N TRP A 109 -2.89 -2.47 -16.93
CA TRP A 109 -3.11 -1.09 -17.33
C TRP A 109 -1.91 -0.61 -18.14
N LEU A 110 -2.10 -0.43 -19.45
CA LEU A 110 -1.10 0.20 -20.32
C LEU A 110 -1.43 1.68 -20.42
N ILE A 111 -0.55 2.51 -19.88
CA ILE A 111 -0.72 3.96 -19.84
C ILE A 111 0.16 4.57 -20.92
N ASP A 112 -0.43 5.21 -21.91
CA ASP A 112 0.32 5.89 -22.95
C ASP A 112 0.45 7.38 -22.59
N VAL A 113 1.68 7.86 -22.40
CA VAL A 113 1.97 9.28 -22.14
C VAL A 113 3.09 9.73 -23.06
N ASN A 114 2.82 10.75 -23.87
CA ASN A 114 3.80 11.33 -24.82
C ASN A 114 4.51 10.29 -25.70
N GLY A 115 3.76 9.28 -26.17
CA GLY A 115 4.29 8.20 -27.02
C GLY A 115 5.06 7.11 -26.29
N VAL A 116 5.13 7.15 -24.95
CA VAL A 116 5.73 6.09 -24.12
C VAL A 116 4.64 5.31 -23.40
N THR A 117 4.65 3.98 -23.57
CA THR A 117 3.74 3.06 -22.86
C THR A 117 4.34 2.63 -21.52
N TYR A 118 3.60 2.84 -20.44
CA TYR A 118 3.94 2.41 -19.09
C TYR A 118 3.04 1.24 -18.68
N PRO A 119 3.51 -0.02 -18.76
CA PRO A 119 2.75 -1.17 -18.31
C PRO A 119 2.67 -1.20 -16.79
N ARG A 120 1.46 -1.29 -16.26
CA ARG A 120 1.15 -1.35 -14.83
C ARG A 120 0.16 -2.47 -14.54
N THR A 121 0.14 -2.92 -13.29
CA THR A 121 -0.91 -3.80 -12.78
C THR A 121 -1.63 -3.09 -11.64
N LEU A 122 -2.94 -2.92 -11.76
CA LEU A 122 -3.84 -2.50 -10.71
C LEU A 122 -4.32 -3.73 -9.93
N TYR A 123 -4.22 -3.66 -8.62
CA TYR A 123 -4.90 -4.55 -7.67
C TYR A 123 -5.90 -3.72 -6.91
N PHE A 124 -7.18 -4.08 -6.95
CA PHE A 124 -8.28 -3.26 -6.43
C PHE A 124 -9.24 -4.14 -5.63
N VAL A 125 -9.74 -3.62 -4.51
CA VAL A 125 -10.78 -4.28 -3.71
C VAL A 125 -11.90 -3.31 -3.36
N GLU A 126 -13.14 -3.77 -3.52
CA GLU A 126 -14.34 -3.11 -2.99
C GLU A 126 -14.39 -3.38 -1.47
N SER A 127 -13.80 -2.51 -0.65
CA SER A 127 -13.69 -2.71 0.81
C SER A 127 -15.02 -2.50 1.54
N GLU A 128 -15.86 -1.61 1.01
CA GLU A 128 -17.19 -1.29 1.53
C GLU A 128 -18.20 -2.44 1.32
N ASP A 129 -19.16 -2.57 2.25
CA ASP A 129 -20.25 -3.53 2.09
C ASP A 129 -21.36 -2.98 1.18
N ARG A 130 -21.61 -3.66 0.05
CA ARG A 130 -22.66 -3.26 -0.91
C ARG A 130 -24.06 -3.22 -0.29
N GLU A 131 -24.28 -3.94 0.80
CA GLU A 131 -25.57 -4.04 1.48
C GLU A 131 -26.01 -2.72 2.13
N LEU A 132 -25.09 -1.76 2.36
CA LEU A 132 -25.42 -0.47 2.96
C LEU A 132 -26.13 0.52 2.02
N GLY A 133 -26.38 0.13 0.76
CA GLY A 133 -27.27 0.88 -0.15
C GLY A 133 -26.75 2.23 -0.63
N VAL A 134 -25.49 2.56 -0.36
CA VAL A 134 -24.82 3.76 -0.85
C VAL A 134 -24.51 3.57 -2.34
N GLY A 135 -25.07 4.44 -3.18
CA GLY A 135 -24.93 4.35 -4.63
C GLY A 135 -23.47 4.35 -5.10
N ASP A 136 -23.21 3.90 -6.34
CA ASP A 136 -21.85 3.74 -6.90
C ASP A 136 -20.94 4.99 -6.78
N GLN A 137 -21.54 6.19 -6.65
CA GLN A 137 -20.82 7.46 -6.50
C GLN A 137 -20.33 7.74 -5.06
N ASN A 138 -20.91 7.08 -4.06
CA ASN A 138 -20.55 7.21 -2.65
C ASN A 138 -19.54 6.15 -2.20
N ARG A 139 -19.15 5.21 -3.08
CA ARG A 139 -18.16 4.16 -2.81
C ARG A 139 -16.74 4.68 -2.76
N LYS A 140 -16.46 5.58 -1.83
CA LYS A 140 -15.13 6.17 -1.68
C LYS A 140 -14.17 5.12 -1.16
N ASP A 141 -14.60 4.28 -0.23
CA ASP A 141 -13.72 3.61 0.73
C ASP A 141 -12.75 2.54 0.22
N ASN A 142 -12.83 2.23 -1.08
CA ASN A 142 -12.05 1.21 -1.76
C ASN A 142 -10.55 1.42 -1.64
N LEU A 143 -9.81 0.31 -1.67
CA LEU A 143 -8.35 0.29 -1.59
C LEU A 143 -7.76 -0.24 -2.90
N ALA A 144 -6.61 0.29 -3.28
CA ALA A 144 -5.91 -0.17 -4.46
C ALA A 144 -4.38 -0.08 -4.35
N PHE A 145 -3.71 -0.91 -5.15
CA PHE A 145 -2.32 -0.75 -5.53
C PHE A 145 -2.19 -0.61 -7.04
N VAL A 146 -1.29 0.24 -7.49
CA VAL A 146 -0.80 0.22 -8.87
C VAL A 146 0.70 -0.05 -8.86
N VAL A 147 1.11 -1.08 -9.61
CA VAL A 147 2.46 -1.66 -9.53
C VAL A 147 3.14 -1.65 -10.89
N LYS A 148 4.43 -1.29 -10.91
CA LYS A 148 5.32 -1.36 -12.08
C LYS A 148 5.78 -2.80 -12.32
N HIS A 149 5.18 -3.45 -13.32
CA HIS A 149 5.41 -4.86 -13.66
C HIS A 149 6.90 -5.24 -13.80
N ALA A 150 7.70 -4.40 -14.45
CA ALA A 150 9.11 -4.68 -14.68
C ALA A 150 10.02 -4.54 -13.45
N ALA A 151 9.50 -4.04 -12.32
CA ALA A 151 10.32 -3.73 -11.14
C ALA A 151 9.83 -4.44 -9.87
N VAL A 152 8.63 -5.00 -9.87
CA VAL A 152 8.00 -5.58 -8.68
C VAL A 152 7.31 -6.87 -9.11
N ASP A 153 7.83 -7.99 -8.63
CA ASP A 153 7.30 -9.31 -8.92
C ASP A 153 6.29 -9.71 -7.83
N VAL A 154 5.00 -9.48 -8.13
CA VAL A 154 3.89 -9.82 -7.22
C VAL A 154 3.46 -11.26 -7.51
N VAL A 155 3.63 -12.15 -6.54
CA VAL A 155 3.30 -13.58 -6.65
C VAL A 155 1.93 -13.91 -6.08
N ASP A 156 1.45 -13.14 -5.10
CA ASP A 156 0.10 -13.26 -4.55
C ASP A 156 -0.41 -11.91 -4.03
N TRP A 157 -1.70 -11.83 -3.76
CA TRP A 157 -2.35 -10.67 -3.14
C TRP A 157 -3.61 -11.11 -2.41
N ASP A 158 -3.95 -10.45 -1.31
CA ASP A 158 -5.17 -10.75 -0.56
C ASP A 158 -5.76 -9.49 0.09
N TYR A 159 -6.97 -9.62 0.61
CA TYR A 159 -7.63 -8.58 1.38
C TYR A 159 -7.99 -9.13 2.75
N GLN A 160 -7.49 -8.48 3.79
CA GLN A 160 -7.79 -8.79 5.17
C GLN A 160 -8.88 -7.84 5.66
N PRO A 161 -10.16 -8.28 5.72
CA PRO A 161 -11.28 -7.41 6.09
C PRO A 161 -11.11 -6.85 7.50
N PRO A 162 -11.71 -5.70 7.81
CA PRO A 162 -11.70 -5.11 9.15
C PRO A 162 -12.22 -6.12 10.18
N VAL A 163 -11.73 -6.03 11.42
CA VAL A 163 -12.32 -6.82 12.52
C VAL A 163 -13.65 -6.16 12.85
N ARG A 164 -14.76 -6.74 12.38
CA ARG A 164 -16.10 -6.27 12.73
C ARG A 164 -16.28 -6.39 14.24
N SER A 165 -16.34 -5.28 14.96
CA SER A 165 -16.99 -5.24 16.27
C SER A 165 -18.35 -4.59 16.10
N ASP A 166 -19.29 -4.93 16.98
CA ASP A 166 -20.66 -4.38 16.99
C ASP A 166 -20.69 -2.87 17.28
N GLU A 167 -19.53 -2.30 17.67
CA GLU A 167 -19.32 -0.89 18.00
C GLU A 167 -18.46 -0.15 16.94
N PHE A 168 -17.96 -0.84 15.90
CA PHE A 168 -16.98 -0.25 14.99
C PHE A 168 -17.60 0.59 13.87
N HIS A 169 -17.11 1.83 13.77
CA HIS A 169 -17.57 2.89 12.88
C HIS A 169 -17.13 2.69 11.41
N ASP A 170 -17.78 3.43 10.50
CA ASP A 170 -17.62 3.53 9.03
C ASP A 170 -16.18 3.67 8.47
N GLY A 171 -15.12 3.63 9.29
CA GLY A 171 -13.76 3.93 8.86
C GLY A 171 -12.80 2.74 8.68
N ASP A 172 -13.01 1.59 9.33
CA ASP A 172 -12.08 0.46 9.20
C ASP A 172 -12.27 -0.24 7.86
N ARG A 173 -11.31 -0.03 6.97
CA ARG A 173 -11.35 -0.50 5.59
C ARG A 173 -10.54 -1.78 5.39
N GLY A 174 -10.03 -2.37 6.46
CA GLY A 174 -9.15 -3.52 6.38
C GLY A 174 -7.81 -3.21 5.72
N LEU A 175 -7.15 -4.25 5.22
CA LEU A 175 -5.84 -4.16 4.58
C LEU A 175 -5.87 -4.87 3.24
N LEU A 176 -5.51 -4.17 2.16
CA LEU A 176 -5.15 -4.82 0.90
C LEU A 176 -3.65 -5.15 0.95
N GLN A 177 -3.31 -6.39 0.66
CA GLN A 177 -1.96 -6.95 0.75
C GLN A 177 -1.48 -7.41 -0.64
N LEU A 178 -0.21 -7.16 -0.95
CA LEU A 178 0.58 -7.83 -1.98
C LEU A 178 1.65 -8.68 -1.32
N THR A 179 1.96 -9.84 -1.90
CA THR A 179 3.10 -10.68 -1.54
C THR A 179 4.05 -10.71 -2.73
N LEU A 180 5.31 -10.35 -2.51
CA LEU A 180 6.35 -10.32 -3.54
C LEU A 180 7.11 -11.65 -3.61
N ALA A 181 7.74 -11.92 -4.76
CA ALA A 181 8.56 -13.11 -4.97
C ALA A 181 9.73 -13.23 -3.98
N ASP A 182 10.23 -12.09 -3.49
CA ASP A 182 11.28 -12.05 -2.47
C ASP A 182 10.75 -12.29 -1.04
N GLY A 183 9.46 -12.58 -0.87
CA GLY A 183 8.82 -12.80 0.43
C GLY A 183 8.39 -11.53 1.17
N THR A 184 8.71 -10.33 0.67
CA THR A 184 8.21 -9.07 1.24
C THR A 184 6.71 -8.96 1.03
N THR A 185 5.98 -8.48 2.04
CA THR A 185 4.57 -8.10 1.86
C THR A 185 4.39 -6.58 1.89
N ILE A 186 3.45 -6.08 1.08
CA ILE A 186 3.13 -4.65 1.01
C ILE A 186 1.65 -4.49 1.27
N HIS A 187 1.31 -3.60 2.20
CA HIS A 187 -0.04 -3.36 2.68
C HIS A 187 -0.45 -1.92 2.42
N THR A 188 -1.71 -1.72 2.06
CA THR A 188 -2.37 -0.42 2.07
C THR A 188 -3.56 -0.48 2.99
N GLY A 189 -3.70 0.54 3.83
CA GLY A 189 -4.81 0.68 4.77
C GLY A 189 -5.24 2.13 4.89
N HIS A 190 -6.40 2.33 5.50
CA HIS A 190 -6.89 3.65 5.83
C HIS A 190 -7.57 3.58 7.20
N ALA A 191 -7.00 4.28 8.16
CA ALA A 191 -7.48 4.33 9.53
C ALA A 191 -8.67 5.30 9.69
N ASP A 192 -9.42 5.17 10.77
CA ASP A 192 -10.63 5.96 11.03
C ASP A 192 -10.34 7.45 11.09
N ALA A 193 -11.21 8.26 10.48
CA ALA A 193 -11.14 9.72 10.62
C ALA A 193 -11.81 10.23 11.90
N SER A 194 -12.68 9.42 12.53
CA SER A 194 -13.48 9.83 13.69
C SER A 194 -13.74 8.65 14.67
N PRO A 195 -13.08 8.62 15.84
CA PRO A 195 -12.01 9.52 16.24
C PRO A 195 -10.75 9.35 15.36
N PRO A 196 -9.96 10.41 15.13
CA PRO A 196 -8.81 10.33 14.22
C PRO A 196 -7.79 9.25 14.61
N GLY A 197 -7.55 8.32 13.69
CA GLY A 197 -6.63 7.18 13.81
C GLY A 197 -6.98 6.18 14.90
N ALA A 198 -8.25 6.07 15.30
CA ALA A 198 -8.70 5.19 16.38
C ALA A 198 -8.18 3.74 16.23
N ASN A 199 -8.18 3.23 15.01
CA ASN A 199 -7.73 1.87 14.66
C ASN A 199 -6.31 1.81 14.07
N ALA A 200 -5.57 2.93 13.98
CA ALA A 200 -4.25 2.95 13.33
C ALA A 200 -3.27 1.94 13.96
N ALA A 201 -3.25 1.84 15.29
CA ALA A 201 -2.43 0.86 16.00
C ALA A 201 -2.88 -0.59 15.74
N ALA A 202 -4.19 -0.82 15.59
CA ALA A 202 -4.73 -2.14 15.26
C ALA A 202 -4.30 -2.57 13.84
N LEU A 203 -4.29 -1.66 12.87
CA LEU A 203 -3.78 -1.94 11.52
C LEU A 203 -2.31 -2.37 11.56
N VAL A 204 -1.45 -1.64 12.30
CA VAL A 204 -0.03 -2.00 12.46
C VAL A 204 0.13 -3.37 13.11
N ASN A 205 -0.61 -3.64 14.20
CA ASN A 205 -0.57 -4.93 14.89
C ASN A 205 -1.01 -6.09 13.97
N LYS A 206 -2.01 -5.85 13.12
CA LYS A 206 -2.49 -6.84 12.17
C LYS A 206 -1.45 -7.16 11.10
N VAL A 207 -0.79 -6.15 10.53
CA VAL A 207 0.34 -6.36 9.61
C VAL A 207 1.48 -7.12 10.30
N ARG A 208 1.85 -6.71 11.52
CA ARG A 208 2.89 -7.38 12.30
C ARG A 208 2.56 -8.86 12.53
N ALA A 209 1.34 -9.17 12.97
CA ALA A 209 0.89 -10.53 13.22
C ALA A 209 0.89 -11.38 11.93
N ALA A 210 0.52 -10.79 10.79
CA ALA A 210 0.48 -11.49 9.51
C ALA A 210 1.89 -11.83 8.95
N ASN A 211 2.93 -11.14 9.41
CA ASN A 211 4.27 -11.24 8.81
C ASN A 211 5.32 -11.94 9.68
N ALA A 212 5.05 -12.25 10.96
CA ALA A 212 5.91 -13.12 11.80
C ALA A 212 7.44 -12.84 11.76
N GLY A 213 7.89 -11.60 11.54
CA GLY A 213 9.31 -11.25 11.41
C GLY A 213 9.89 -11.29 9.98
N GLU A 214 9.05 -11.47 8.97
CA GLU A 214 9.36 -11.23 7.56
C GLU A 214 9.29 -9.74 7.21
N ASN A 215 9.87 -9.39 6.07
CA ASN A 215 9.87 -8.01 5.58
C ASN A 215 8.45 -7.55 5.21
N TRP A 216 8.07 -6.36 5.67
CA TRP A 216 6.79 -5.78 5.31
C TRP A 216 6.77 -4.26 5.26
N VAL A 217 5.83 -3.74 4.48
CA VAL A 217 5.53 -2.30 4.33
C VAL A 217 4.03 -2.08 4.54
N LEU A 218 3.66 -1.04 5.29
CA LEU A 218 2.29 -0.52 5.39
C LEU A 218 2.29 0.95 4.96
N LEU A 219 1.56 1.23 3.89
CA LEU A 219 1.36 2.56 3.31
C LEU A 219 -0.08 3.00 3.58
N GLY A 220 -0.31 4.28 3.86
CA GLY A 220 -1.68 4.76 3.88
C GLY A 220 -1.90 6.09 4.56
N ASP A 221 -3.19 6.39 4.67
CA ASP A 221 -3.73 7.45 5.51
C ASP A 221 -4.05 6.88 6.88
N PHE A 222 -3.22 7.23 7.87
CA PHE A 222 -3.39 6.75 9.24
C PHE A 222 -4.30 7.66 10.07
N ASN A 223 -4.78 8.79 9.53
CA ASN A 223 -5.61 9.78 10.22
C ASN A 223 -5.09 10.23 11.61
N ILE A 224 -3.80 10.01 11.90
CA ILE A 224 -3.14 10.40 13.15
C ILE A 224 -1.69 10.79 12.89
N GLU A 225 -1.20 11.83 13.58
CA GLU A 225 0.18 12.29 13.39
C GLU A 225 1.21 11.24 13.84
N PRO A 226 2.36 11.12 13.13
CA PRO A 226 3.41 10.16 13.44
C PRO A 226 3.86 10.09 14.90
N LYS A 227 3.87 11.22 15.62
CA LYS A 227 4.32 11.28 17.02
C LYS A 227 3.48 10.42 17.97
N TYR A 228 2.22 10.14 17.61
CA TYR A 228 1.32 9.33 18.42
C TYR A 228 1.47 7.83 18.14
N LEU A 229 1.86 7.47 16.90
CA LEU A 229 2.01 6.07 16.50
C LEU A 229 3.44 5.54 16.68
N ARG A 230 4.46 6.41 16.60
CA ARG A 230 5.87 6.06 16.84
C ARG A 230 6.13 5.28 18.14
N PRO A 231 5.52 5.63 19.30
CA PRO A 231 5.73 4.89 20.54
C PRO A 231 5.15 3.46 20.53
N LEU A 232 4.29 3.13 19.57
CA LEU A 232 3.62 1.83 19.45
C LEU A 232 4.32 0.88 18.47
N LEU A 233 5.42 1.33 17.87
CA LEU A 233 6.22 0.50 16.97
C LEU A 233 6.99 -0.55 17.76
N GLY A 234 7.02 -1.76 17.21
CA GLY A 234 7.80 -2.88 17.73
C GLY A 234 9.30 -2.73 17.45
N PRO A 235 10.13 -3.60 18.04
CA PRO A 235 11.57 -3.61 17.77
C PRO A 235 11.88 -3.76 16.27
N GLY A 236 12.72 -2.87 15.75
CA GLY A 236 13.15 -2.87 14.35
C GLY A 236 12.16 -2.24 13.35
N GLU A 237 10.92 -1.96 13.78
CA GLU A 237 9.95 -1.24 12.94
C GLU A 237 10.32 0.24 12.82
N ARG A 238 10.11 0.78 11.62
CA ARG A 238 10.48 2.14 11.25
C ARG A 238 9.24 2.86 10.73
N LEU A 239 9.09 4.14 11.10
CA LEU A 239 8.08 5.03 10.53
C LEU A 239 8.77 6.15 9.77
N THR A 240 8.46 6.23 8.49
CA THR A 240 8.96 7.24 7.57
C THR A 240 7.80 8.17 7.19
N ALA A 241 7.93 9.44 7.56
CA ALA A 241 6.93 10.47 7.29
C ALA A 241 7.63 11.76 6.85
N THR A 242 6.93 12.57 6.06
CA THR A 242 7.40 13.91 5.68
C THR A 242 7.22 14.91 6.83
N VAL A 243 7.99 16.00 6.80
CA VAL A 243 7.75 17.18 7.65
C VAL A 243 6.70 18.12 7.04
N GLU A 244 6.41 17.95 5.76
CA GLU A 244 5.40 18.71 5.02
C GLU A 244 4.00 18.17 5.34
N ARG A 245 3.00 19.04 5.27
CA ARG A 245 1.61 18.69 5.55
C ARG A 245 1.08 17.80 4.45
N THR A 246 0.42 16.71 4.81
CA THR A 246 -0.16 15.78 3.83
C THR A 246 -1.64 16.02 3.63
N MET A 247 -2.32 16.70 4.57
CA MET A 247 -3.73 17.06 4.45
C MET A 247 -3.92 18.59 4.48
N ARG A 248 -4.51 19.16 3.42
CA ARG A 248 -4.63 20.61 3.18
C ARG A 248 -5.45 21.33 4.25
N PRO A 249 -6.68 20.89 4.63
CA PRO A 249 -7.50 21.63 5.59
C PRO A 249 -6.95 21.54 7.02
N SER A 250 -6.57 20.34 7.46
CA SER A 250 -6.16 20.09 8.85
C SER A 250 -4.71 20.51 9.14
N ARG A 251 -3.89 20.66 8.09
CA ARG A 251 -2.45 20.97 8.18
C ARG A 251 -1.65 19.92 8.95
N LYS A 252 -2.11 18.68 8.96
CA LYS A 252 -1.47 17.54 9.64
C LYS A 252 -0.74 16.62 8.66
N VAL A 253 0.05 15.71 9.23
CA VAL A 253 0.74 14.63 8.52
C VAL A 253 0.03 13.34 8.86
N TYR A 254 -0.81 12.85 7.96
CA TYR A 254 -1.57 11.61 8.12
C TYR A 254 -1.15 10.51 7.15
N ASP A 255 -0.55 10.90 6.03
CA ASP A 255 -0.13 9.99 4.97
C ASP A 255 1.35 9.65 5.13
N TYR A 256 1.67 8.42 5.52
CA TYR A 256 3.05 7.99 5.76
C TYR A 256 3.24 6.48 5.54
N MET A 257 4.44 6.00 5.84
CA MET A 257 4.84 4.60 5.68
C MET A 257 5.38 4.06 7.01
N ILE A 258 4.96 2.85 7.35
CA ILE A 258 5.54 2.05 8.44
C ILE A 258 6.07 0.78 7.83
N TRP A 259 7.25 0.34 8.24
CA TRP A 259 7.90 -0.79 7.59
C TRP A 259 8.87 -1.49 8.53
N PHE A 260 9.17 -2.73 8.18
CA PHE A 260 10.14 -3.58 8.86
C PHE A 260 10.98 -4.29 7.80
N ASP A 261 12.29 -4.09 7.85
CA ASP A 261 13.25 -4.76 6.98
C ASP A 261 14.34 -5.41 7.84
N ARG A 262 14.39 -6.73 7.84
CA ARG A 262 15.44 -7.49 8.54
C ARG A 262 16.75 -7.57 7.76
N ARG A 263 16.68 -7.37 6.43
CA ARG A 263 17.81 -7.55 5.52
C ARG A 263 18.71 -6.33 5.50
N THR A 264 18.13 -5.14 5.72
CA THR A 264 18.86 -3.88 5.57
C THR A 264 18.67 -2.90 6.73
N ALA A 265 19.74 -2.20 7.07
CA ALA A 265 19.73 -1.05 7.97
C ALA A 265 19.42 0.27 7.24
N GLU A 266 18.93 0.19 6.00
CA GLU A 266 18.71 1.37 5.16
C GLU A 266 17.63 2.28 5.74
N VAL A 267 17.66 3.55 5.34
CA VAL A 267 16.72 4.56 5.79
C VAL A 267 15.95 5.06 4.59
N MET A 268 14.62 5.14 4.74
CA MET A 268 13.73 5.69 3.75
C MET A 268 13.44 7.15 4.08
N THR A 269 13.38 8.00 3.05
CA THR A 269 12.93 9.39 3.15
C THR A 269 11.51 9.54 2.63
N ALA A 270 10.77 10.53 3.13
CA ALA A 270 9.44 10.88 2.65
C ALA A 270 9.37 12.35 2.22
N LYS A 271 8.63 12.62 1.15
CA LYS A 271 8.32 13.98 0.68
C LYS A 271 6.91 14.04 0.09
N VAL A 272 6.26 15.20 0.19
CA VAL A 272 5.04 15.47 -0.57
C VAL A 272 5.39 15.52 -2.06
N VAL A 273 4.57 14.87 -2.88
CA VAL A 273 4.62 15.03 -4.33
C VAL A 273 3.98 16.38 -4.65
N GLN A 274 4.79 17.28 -5.17
CA GLN A 274 4.39 18.66 -5.43
C GLN A 274 3.36 18.74 -6.56
N ASP A 275 2.48 19.73 -6.44
CA ASP A 275 1.57 20.13 -7.50
C ASP A 275 2.36 20.62 -8.73
N ARG A 276 1.81 20.49 -9.93
CA ARG A 276 2.52 20.84 -11.17
C ARG A 276 2.21 22.27 -11.58
N VAL A 277 3.19 23.05 -12.03
CA VAL A 277 2.93 24.35 -12.68
C VAL A 277 3.02 24.18 -14.19
N VAL A 278 1.94 24.53 -14.90
CA VAL A 278 1.89 24.52 -16.37
C VAL A 278 1.41 25.89 -16.83
N ASN A 279 2.22 26.57 -17.64
CA ASN A 279 1.92 27.91 -18.16
C ASN A 279 1.51 28.93 -17.06
N GLY A 280 2.16 28.86 -15.89
CA GLY A 280 1.87 29.73 -14.74
C GLY A 280 0.65 29.31 -13.90
N ASN A 281 -0.10 28.27 -14.31
CA ASN A 281 -1.21 27.74 -13.55
C ASN A 281 -0.78 26.52 -12.73
N THR A 282 -1.11 26.53 -11.43
CA THR A 282 -0.88 25.37 -10.56
C THR A 282 -1.99 24.34 -10.78
N ILE A 283 -1.59 23.17 -11.28
CA ILE A 283 -2.40 21.97 -11.44
C ILE A 283 -2.22 21.11 -10.18
N LEU A 284 -3.31 21.00 -9.41
CA LEU A 284 -3.32 20.31 -8.11
C LEU A 284 -3.73 18.84 -8.27
N TYR A 285 -3.27 18.00 -7.35
CA TYR A 285 -3.98 16.76 -7.01
C TYR A 285 -5.33 17.12 -6.39
N ARG A 286 -6.44 16.65 -6.98
CA ARG A 286 -7.82 16.98 -6.56
C ARG A 286 -8.29 16.10 -5.41
N SER A 287 -7.57 16.21 -4.31
CA SER A 287 -7.88 15.68 -2.99
C SER A 287 -7.38 16.69 -1.96
N ASP A 288 -8.03 16.72 -0.81
CA ASP A 288 -7.49 17.39 0.37
C ASP A 288 -6.18 16.76 0.82
N HIS A 289 -5.90 15.53 0.40
CA HIS A 289 -4.63 14.86 0.65
C HIS A 289 -3.65 15.07 -0.51
N HIS A 290 -2.42 15.37 -0.15
CA HIS A 290 -1.27 15.34 -1.03
C HIS A 290 -0.72 13.92 -1.13
N PRO A 291 -0.34 13.44 -2.33
CA PRO A 291 0.41 12.22 -2.43
C PRO A 291 1.77 12.35 -1.72
N VAL A 292 2.21 11.28 -1.08
CA VAL A 292 3.52 11.21 -0.40
C VAL A 292 4.35 10.13 -1.05
N ARG A 293 5.61 10.45 -1.37
CA ARG A 293 6.58 9.50 -1.94
C ARG A 293 7.57 9.04 -0.90
N PHE A 294 8.02 7.80 -1.04
CA PHE A 294 9.05 7.16 -0.20
C PHE A 294 10.13 6.54 -1.08
N ALA A 295 11.38 6.84 -0.75
CA ALA A 295 12.54 6.29 -1.46
C ALA A 295 13.74 6.23 -0.52
N LYS A 296 14.71 5.37 -0.87
CA LYS A 296 16.00 5.26 -0.19
C LYS A 296 16.65 6.63 0.02
N GLN A 297 17.20 6.84 1.21
CA GLN A 297 18.06 7.97 1.49
C GLN A 297 19.39 7.76 0.76
N ASN A 298 19.67 8.62 -0.21
CA ASN A 298 20.99 8.70 -0.85
C ASN A 298 22.05 9.25 0.11
#